data_AF-A0A2N3FWI1-F1
#
_entry.id   AF-A0A2N3FWI1-F1
#
_cell.length_a   1.000
_cell.length_b   1.000
_cell.length_c   1.000
_cell.angle_alpha   90.00
_cell.angle_beta   90.00
_cell.angle_gamma   90.00
#
_symmetry.space_group_name_H-M   'P 1'
#
loop_
_entity.id
_entity.type
_entity.pdbx_description
1 polymer ?
#
loop_
_entity_poly.entity_id
_entity_poly.type
_entity_poly.pdbx_seq_one_letter_code
_entity_poly.pdbx_strand_id
1 'polypeptide(L)'
;MDVAVQPDPVHKLAGALGRRPNGGSPASLAGWIVSLQLLLLAATITGGVWAVRRWGPGRMKGMASRAEAEAVLGLTRLRKAARIIRPDLHPNSPARGNAGPRGIPDTQPGRMSSRQGERT
;
A
#
# COMPACT_ATOMS: atom_id res chain seq x y z
N MET A 1 -62.99 -42.07 -61.19
CA MET A 1 -61.93 -42.64 -60.32
C MET A 1 -60.76 -41.69 -60.40
N ASP A 2 -60.79 -40.64 -59.58
CA ASP A 2 -59.77 -39.59 -59.59
C ASP A 2 -58.80 -39.88 -58.43
N VAL A 3 -57.66 -40.46 -58.76
CA VAL A 3 -56.63 -40.81 -57.79
C VAL A 3 -55.88 -39.52 -57.48
N ALA A 4 -56.22 -38.89 -56.36
CA ALA A 4 -55.46 -37.77 -55.82
C ALA A 4 -54.02 -38.23 -55.54
N VAL A 5 -53.10 -37.86 -56.43
CA VAL A 5 -51.66 -38.03 -56.25
C VAL A 5 -51.25 -37.16 -55.06
N GLN A 6 -51.02 -37.80 -53.91
CA GLN A 6 -50.48 -37.18 -52.71
C GLN A 6 -49.02 -36.79 -52.97
N PRO A 7 -48.63 -35.50 -52.84
CA PRO A 7 -47.25 -35.09 -53.04
C PRO A 7 -46.35 -35.66 -51.93
N ASP A 8 -45.37 -36.44 -52.34
CA ASP A 8 -44.39 -37.16 -51.54
C ASP A 8 -43.54 -36.22 -50.66
N PRO A 9 -43.25 -36.58 -49.39
CA PRO A 9 -42.68 -35.68 -48.38
C PRO A 9 -41.22 -35.26 -48.63
N VAL A 10 -40.59 -35.78 -49.68
CA VAL A 10 -39.16 -35.60 -49.97
C VAL A 10 -38.80 -34.15 -50.28
N HIS A 11 -39.70 -33.37 -50.90
CA HIS A 11 -39.50 -31.93 -51.12
C HIS A 11 -39.52 -31.13 -49.81
N LYS A 12 -40.24 -31.63 -48.79
CA LYS A 12 -40.32 -31.03 -47.45
C LYS A 12 -39.01 -31.22 -46.68
N LEU A 13 -38.39 -32.40 -46.84
CA LEU A 13 -37.06 -32.70 -46.29
C LEU A 13 -35.96 -31.91 -47.03
N ALA A 14 -36.06 -31.74 -48.35
CA ALA A 14 -35.13 -30.93 -49.12
C ALA A 14 -35.11 -29.45 -48.66
N GLY A 15 -36.28 -28.87 -48.37
CA GLY A 15 -36.39 -27.51 -47.80
C GLY A 15 -35.90 -27.38 -46.36
N ALA A 16 -36.01 -28.46 -45.56
CA ALA A 16 -35.54 -28.48 -44.17
C ALA A 16 -34.01 -28.60 -44.07
N LEU A 17 -33.39 -29.41 -44.94
CA LEU A 17 -31.93 -29.59 -44.98
C LEU A 17 -31.19 -28.41 -45.64
N GLY A 18 -31.88 -27.64 -46.49
CA GLY A 18 -31.34 -26.41 -47.09
C GLY A 18 -31.31 -25.20 -46.15
N ARG A 19 -32.05 -25.24 -45.04
CA ARG A 19 -32.03 -24.19 -44.01
C ARG A 19 -30.80 -24.38 -43.13
N ARG A 20 -29.63 -24.02 -43.67
CA ARG A 20 -28.45 -23.82 -42.85
C ARG A 20 -28.84 -22.82 -41.76
N PRO A 21 -28.60 -23.11 -40.47
CA PRO A 21 -28.77 -22.10 -39.43
C PRO A 21 -27.96 -20.90 -39.88
N ASN A 22 -28.69 -19.83 -40.16
CA ASN A 22 -28.25 -18.49 -40.52
C ASN A 22 -26.86 -18.22 -39.96
N GLY A 23 -25.85 -18.28 -40.84
CA GLY A 23 -24.51 -17.79 -40.55
C GLY A 23 -24.66 -16.37 -40.04
N GLY A 24 -24.11 -16.11 -38.85
CA GLY A 24 -24.50 -15.01 -37.97
C GLY A 24 -24.82 -13.71 -38.72
N SER A 25 -26.03 -13.19 -38.51
CA SER A 25 -26.43 -11.88 -39.02
C SER A 25 -25.43 -10.81 -38.55
N PRO A 26 -25.16 -9.75 -39.34
CA PRO A 26 -24.32 -8.63 -38.91
C PRO A 26 -24.72 -8.07 -37.54
N ALA A 27 -26.01 -8.10 -37.20
CA ALA A 27 -26.51 -7.71 -35.88
C ALA A 27 -26.08 -8.68 -34.76
N SER A 28 -26.05 -9.99 -35.03
CA SER A 28 -25.57 -11.00 -34.09
C SER A 28 -24.06 -10.87 -33.86
N LEU A 29 -23.30 -10.59 -34.92
CA LEU A 29 -21.86 -10.32 -34.82
C LEU A 29 -21.60 -9.05 -34.00
N ALA A 30 -22.32 -7.96 -34.27
CA ALA A 30 -22.21 -6.72 -33.50
C ALA A 30 -22.55 -6.94 -32.02
N GLY A 31 -23.61 -7.70 -31.71
CA GLY A 31 -23.96 -8.05 -30.34
C GLY A 31 -22.87 -8.84 -29.62
N TRP A 32 -22.24 -9.81 -30.30
CA TRP A 32 -21.10 -10.56 -29.75
C TRP A 32 -19.87 -9.67 -29.54
N ILE A 33 -19.57 -8.78 -30.49
CA ILE A 33 -18.45 -7.83 -30.35
C ILE A 33 -18.66 -6.94 -29.12
N VAL A 34 -19.84 -6.33 -28.98
CA VAL A 34 -20.16 -5.48 -27.82
C VAL A 34 -20.08 -6.28 -26.51
N SER A 35 -20.60 -7.51 -26.51
CA SER A 35 -20.56 -8.39 -25.33
C SER A 35 -19.13 -8.72 -24.91
N LEU A 36 -18.26 -9.09 -25.87
CA LEU A 36 -16.84 -9.34 -25.61
C LEU A 36 -16.14 -8.07 -25.14
N GLN A 37 -16.43 -6.92 -25.75
CA GLN A 37 -15.85 -5.64 -25.36
C GLN A 37 -16.17 -5.31 -23.90
N LEU A 38 -17.44 -5.48 -23.49
CA LEU A 38 -17.88 -5.26 -22.12
C LEU A 38 -17.22 -6.25 -21.15
N LEU A 39 -17.10 -7.52 -21.53
CA LEU A 39 -16.45 -8.55 -20.72
C LEU A 39 -14.95 -8.23 -20.52
N LEU A 40 -14.23 -7.88 -21.60
CA LEU A 40 -12.82 -7.49 -21.53
C LEU A 40 -12.62 -6.22 -20.70
N LEU A 41 -13.50 -5.23 -20.88
CA LEU A 41 -13.45 -3.99 -20.11
C LEU A 41 -13.67 -4.27 -18.62
N ALA A 42 -14.70 -5.05 -18.27
CA ALA A 42 -14.98 -5.43 -16.89
C ALA A 42 -13.83 -6.24 -16.27
N ALA A 43 -13.24 -7.17 -17.03
CA ALA A 43 -12.08 -7.94 -16.59
C ALA A 43 -10.86 -7.05 -16.36
N THR A 44 -10.64 -6.06 -17.23
CA THR A 44 -9.53 -5.11 -17.11
C THR A 44 -9.69 -4.18 -15.91
N ILE A 45 -10.91 -3.66 -15.69
CA ILE A 45 -11.21 -2.84 -14.51
C ILE A 45 -11.05 -3.66 -13.24
N THR A 46 -11.66 -4.85 -13.19
CA THR A 46 -11.60 -5.71 -12.00
C THR A 46 -10.18 -6.17 -11.73
N GLY A 47 -9.45 -6.59 -12.77
CA GLY A 47 -8.04 -6.97 -12.68
C GLY A 47 -7.15 -5.80 -12.27
N GLY A 48 -7.39 -4.61 -12.80
CA GLY A 48 -6.68 -3.38 -12.44
C GLY A 48 -6.93 -2.96 -11.00
N VAL A 49 -8.19 -2.95 -10.55
CA VAL A 49 -8.56 -2.69 -9.15
C VAL A 49 -7.97 -3.75 -8.24
N TRP A 50 -8.04 -5.03 -8.62
CA TRP A 50 -7.42 -6.12 -7.85
C TRP A 50 -5.90 -5.94 -7.77
N ALA A 51 -5.23 -5.64 -8.88
CA ALA A 51 -3.79 -5.38 -8.93
C ALA A 51 -3.41 -4.17 -8.06
N VAL A 52 -4.15 -3.07 -8.14
CA VAL A 52 -3.96 -1.87 -7.33
C VAL A 52 -4.24 -2.15 -5.85
N ARG A 53 -5.22 -2.98 -5.50
CA ARG A 53 -5.50 -3.36 -4.11
C ARG A 53 -4.51 -4.40 -3.57
N ARG A 54 -4.06 -5.32 -4.41
CA ARG A 54 -3.15 -6.42 -4.08
C ARG A 54 -1.72 -5.93 -3.95
N TRP A 55 -1.32 -5.00 -4.81
CA TRP A 55 0.04 -4.47 -4.89
C TRP A 55 0.17 -3.02 -4.44
N GLY A 56 -0.89 -2.21 -4.40
CA GLY A 56 -0.88 -0.87 -3.80
C GLY A 56 0.06 0.13 -4.50
N PRO A 57 -0.39 1.30 -4.98
CA PRO A 57 0.50 2.35 -5.49
C PRO A 57 1.51 2.86 -4.43
N GLY A 58 1.31 2.52 -3.15
CA GLY A 58 2.26 2.74 -2.06
C GLY A 58 3.35 1.67 -1.89
N ARG A 59 3.31 0.55 -2.61
CA ARG A 59 4.44 -0.38 -2.75
C ARG A 59 5.22 0.01 -4.00
N MET A 60 5.77 1.21 -3.96
CA MET A 60 6.74 1.66 -4.95
C MET A 60 7.77 0.54 -5.12
N LYS A 61 7.93 0.08 -6.35
CA LYS A 61 8.91 -0.90 -6.79
C LYS A 61 10.30 -0.39 -6.37
N GLY A 62 10.73 -0.77 -5.16
CA GLY A 62 11.91 -0.18 -4.48
C GLY A 62 11.83 -0.06 -2.95
N MET A 63 10.64 -0.12 -2.34
CA MET A 63 10.51 -0.18 -0.87
C MET A 63 10.28 -1.64 -0.45
N ALA A 64 11.27 -2.25 0.21
CA ALA A 64 11.14 -3.56 0.82
C ALA A 64 9.89 -3.60 1.72
N SER A 65 9.11 -4.68 1.64
CA SER A 65 7.95 -4.89 2.54
C SER A 65 8.36 -4.66 3.99
N ARG A 66 7.49 -4.19 4.90
CA ARG A 66 7.86 -4.00 6.33
C ARG A 66 8.54 -5.23 6.94
N ALA A 67 8.05 -6.43 6.59
CA ALA A 67 8.63 -7.71 7.01
C ALA A 67 9.99 -8.02 6.35
N GLU A 68 10.19 -7.55 5.12
CA GLU A 68 11.42 -7.73 4.34
C GLU A 68 12.49 -6.69 4.75
N ALA A 69 12.10 -5.46 5.07
CA ALA A 69 12.95 -4.48 5.73
C ALA A 69 13.35 -4.95 7.14
N GLU A 70 12.45 -5.61 7.88
CA GLU A 70 12.77 -6.23 9.17
C GLU A 70 13.75 -7.41 9.00
N ALA A 71 13.59 -8.23 7.96
CA ALA A 71 14.50 -9.34 7.66
C ALA A 71 15.87 -8.88 7.13
N VAL A 72 15.92 -7.87 6.26
CA VAL A 72 17.15 -7.41 5.58
C VAL A 72 17.93 -6.40 6.43
N LEU A 73 17.26 -5.44 7.05
CA LEU A 73 17.92 -4.40 7.86
C LEU A 73 17.96 -4.77 9.34
N GLY A 74 17.21 -5.78 9.77
CA GLY A 74 17.08 -6.09 11.18
C GLY A 74 16.54 -4.89 11.95
N LEU A 75 15.57 -4.14 11.41
CA LEU A 75 15.14 -2.83 11.95
C LEU A 75 14.79 -2.89 13.46
N THR A 76 14.27 -4.03 13.93
CA THR A 76 14.00 -4.31 15.34
C THR A 76 15.29 -4.45 16.16
N ARG A 77 16.31 -5.09 15.60
CA ARG A 77 17.67 -5.16 16.18
C ARG A 77 18.38 -3.81 16.15
N LEU A 78 18.24 -3.06 15.05
CA LEU A 78 18.84 -1.74 14.88
C LEU A 78 18.19 -0.72 15.82
N ARG A 79 16.87 -0.82 16.04
CA ARG A 79 16.13 -0.07 17.06
C ARG A 79 16.54 -0.46 18.48
N LYS A 80 16.81 -1.75 18.74
CA LYS A 80 17.36 -2.22 20.03
C LYS A 80 18.78 -1.69 20.28
N ALA A 81 19.59 -1.57 19.23
CA ALA A 81 20.94 -0.99 19.28
C ALA A 81 20.98 0.55 19.12
N ALA A 82 19.81 1.22 19.04
CA ALA A 82 19.74 2.65 18.76
C ALA A 82 20.47 3.51 19.80
N ARG A 83 20.60 3.04 21.05
CA ARG A 83 21.39 3.72 22.10
C ARG A 83 22.88 3.78 21.79
N ILE A 84 23.41 2.80 21.06
CA ILE A 84 24.83 2.74 20.65
C ILE A 84 25.04 3.56 19.37
N ILE A 85 24.09 3.48 18.43
CA ILE A 85 24.20 4.11 17.10
C ILE A 85 23.84 5.61 17.15
N ARG A 86 22.91 6.02 18.02
CA ARG A 86 22.49 7.42 18.22
C ARG A 86 22.60 7.81 19.70
N PRO A 87 23.81 7.89 20.25
CA PRO A 87 24.02 8.29 21.64
C PRO A 87 23.50 9.72 21.91
N ASP A 88 23.41 10.56 20.86
CA ASP A 88 22.93 11.95 20.96
C ASP A 88 21.44 12.06 21.31
N LEU A 89 20.60 11.09 20.90
CA LEU A 89 19.17 11.07 21.26
C LEU A 89 18.86 10.20 22.47
N HIS A 90 19.76 9.29 22.81
CA HIS A 90 19.62 8.41 23.96
C HIS A 90 20.82 8.63 24.87
N PRO A 91 20.89 9.78 25.57
CA PRO A 91 21.91 9.97 26.58
C PRO A 91 21.85 8.78 27.53
N ASN A 92 23.00 8.13 27.72
CA ASN A 92 23.15 7.16 28.79
C ASN A 92 22.81 7.93 30.07
N SER A 93 21.64 7.66 30.65
CA SER A 93 21.30 8.20 31.96
C SER A 93 22.10 7.42 32.99
N PRO A 94 23.16 8.03 33.53
CA PRO A 94 23.30 8.07 34.97
C PRO A 94 23.72 9.48 35.41
N ALA A 95 22.76 10.36 35.71
CA ALA A 95 23.00 11.50 36.60
C ALA A 95 21.68 12.18 37.02
N ARG A 96 20.73 11.42 37.58
CA ARG A 96 19.96 11.96 38.70
C ARG A 96 20.85 11.82 39.94
N GLY A 97 21.85 12.69 40.04
CA GLY A 97 22.88 12.58 41.07
C GLY A 97 23.68 13.85 41.33
N ASN A 98 23.32 15.00 40.72
CA ASN A 98 24.01 16.25 40.98
C ASN A 98 23.07 17.44 41.24
N ALA A 99 22.00 17.18 41.99
CA ALA A 99 21.42 18.19 42.88
C ALA A 99 22.15 18.10 44.24
N GLY A 100 23.48 18.25 44.20
CA GLY A 100 24.35 18.44 45.36
C GLY A 100 24.87 19.88 45.32
N PRO A 101 25.10 20.50 46.49
CA PRO A 101 24.96 21.94 46.68
C PRO A 101 25.99 22.70 45.85
N ARG A 102 25.58 23.79 45.20
CA ARG A 102 26.52 24.84 44.79
C ARG A 102 27.12 25.43 46.06
N GLY A 103 28.14 24.77 46.60
CA GLY A 103 29.19 25.40 47.37
C GLY A 103 29.94 26.30 46.38
N ILE A 104 29.52 27.56 46.31
CA ILE A 104 30.46 28.62 46.00
C ILE A 104 31.03 28.98 47.38
N PRO A 105 32.29 28.64 47.69
CA PRO A 105 32.99 29.34 48.75
C PRO A 105 33.17 30.75 48.20
N ASP A 106 32.40 31.69 48.73
CA ASP A 106 32.70 33.11 48.60
C ASP A 106 33.99 33.33 49.38
N THR A 107 35.12 33.04 48.74
CA THR A 107 36.43 33.53 49.16
C THR A 107 36.36 35.04 49.04
N GLN A 108 36.05 35.65 50.17
CA GLN A 108 36.28 37.05 50.43
C GLN A 108 37.79 37.28 50.59
N PRO A 109 38.38 38.15 49.76
CA PRO A 109 39.43 39.01 50.28
C PRO A 109 39.15 40.46 49.90
N GLY A 110 39.05 41.33 50.91
CA GLY A 110 39.28 42.76 50.68
C GLY A 110 38.24 43.76 51.18
N ARG A 111 37.34 43.44 52.12
CA ARG A 111 36.63 44.53 52.84
C ARG A 111 37.52 45.06 53.95
N MET A 112 38.20 46.15 53.61
CA MET A 112 39.03 46.97 54.48
C MET A 112 38.32 47.29 55.80
N SER A 113 39.07 47.09 56.88
CA SER A 113 38.79 47.62 58.21
C SER A 113 38.65 49.14 58.15
N SER A 114 37.42 49.64 58.06
CA SER A 114 37.10 51.02 58.41
C SER A 114 36.94 51.09 59.93
N ARG A 115 38.10 51.10 60.59
CA ARG A 115 38.30 51.65 61.92
C ARG A 115 37.91 53.13 61.91
N GLN A 116 36.63 53.46 62.12
CA GLN A 116 36.26 54.84 62.43
C GLN A 116 34.85 54.93 63.02
N GLY A 117 34.77 55.33 64.29
CA GLY A 117 33.56 55.94 64.86
C GLY A 117 32.97 55.24 66.08
N GLU A 118 33.71 55.11 67.17
CA GLU A 118 33.08 55.07 68.49
C GLU A 118 33.92 55.89 69.47
N ARG A 119 33.47 57.13 69.62
CA ARG A 119 33.95 58.13 70.54
C ARG A 119 32.70 58.77 71.12
N THR A 120 32.24 58.24 72.25
CA THR A 120 31.58 58.93 73.38
C THR A 120 31.00 57.88 74.32
#